data_AF-A0A1X7TG59-F1
#
_entry.id   AF-A0A1X7TG59-F1
#
_cell.length_a   1.000
_cell.length_b   1.000
_cell.length_c   1.000
_cell.angle_alpha   90.00
_cell.angle_beta   90.00
_cell.angle_gamma   90.00
#
_symmetry.space_group_name_H-M   'P 1'
#
loop_
_entity.id
_entity.type
_entity.pdbx_description
1 polymer ?
#
loop_
_entity_poly.entity_id
_entity_poly.type
_entity_poly.pdbx_seq_one_letter_code
_entity_poly.pdbx_strand_id
1 'polypeptide(L)'
;MDIPVLPHKLEDKLTFPCGSWVGVYYSEELLLAHKYGYEFLPILGLVYDCSEAFLEPYVKRFSEMKAMGGVYRFIGKLFINSLYGKFGLKRDDRLTILIPSHKEQYYSNRFDIYDRVDLENGYILLTFSPKPVLEKYKSGGIFSTYKKDSQTYRTSFKFTESNVAIAAAITALGRMRLHEDMMSVQKNGGKIAYCDSLGYFFKKLALFKNGHNSKN
;
A
#
# COMPACT_ATOMS: atom_id res chain seq x y z
N MET A 1 -22.77 -17.00 5.62
CA MET A 1 -21.37 -16.98 5.13
C MET A 1 -20.53 -16.50 6.30
N ASP A 2 -19.55 -17.29 6.73
CA ASP A 2 -18.82 -16.98 7.98
C ASP A 2 -17.53 -16.17 7.75
N ILE A 3 -17.06 -16.06 6.49
CA ILE A 3 -15.84 -15.34 6.13
C ILE A 3 -16.18 -14.29 5.05
N PRO A 4 -16.30 -13.00 5.39
CA PRO A 4 -16.60 -11.96 4.41
C PRO A 4 -15.46 -11.79 3.39
N VAL A 5 -15.81 -11.40 2.16
CA VAL A 5 -14.87 -11.31 1.03
C VAL A 5 -14.21 -9.93 0.95
N LEU A 6 -15.03 -8.88 1.06
CA LEU A 6 -14.59 -7.53 0.73
C LEU A 6 -14.00 -6.83 1.96
N PRO A 7 -12.78 -6.28 1.85
CA PRO A 7 -12.24 -5.46 2.92
C PRO A 7 -12.83 -4.05 2.90
N HIS A 8 -12.84 -3.38 4.05
CA HIS A 8 -13.17 -1.98 4.18
C HIS A 8 -12.27 -1.32 5.22
N LYS A 9 -11.77 -0.12 4.90
CA LYS A 9 -10.94 0.65 5.84
C LYS A 9 -11.85 1.46 6.77
N LEU A 10 -11.87 1.11 8.06
CA LEU A 10 -12.60 1.80 9.11
C LEU A 10 -11.62 2.31 10.16
N GLU A 11 -11.60 3.63 10.43
CA GLU A 11 -10.77 4.24 11.49
C GLU A 11 -9.29 3.75 11.47
N ASP A 12 -8.68 3.75 10.29
CA ASP A 12 -7.32 3.27 10.04
C ASP A 12 -7.04 1.77 10.17
N LYS A 13 -8.07 0.96 10.42
CA LYS A 13 -7.97 -0.50 10.40
C LYS A 13 -8.60 -1.09 9.15
N LEU A 14 -7.99 -2.16 8.65
CA LEU A 14 -8.60 -3.00 7.62
C LEU A 14 -9.58 -3.94 8.33
N THR A 15 -10.85 -3.87 7.95
CA THR A 15 -11.93 -4.70 8.48
C THR A 15 -12.62 -5.44 7.34
N PHE A 16 -13.40 -6.46 7.66
CA PHE A 16 -14.22 -7.20 6.70
C PHE A 16 -15.67 -7.13 7.17
N PRO A 17 -16.35 -5.99 6.98
CA PRO A 17 -17.66 -5.77 7.55
C PRO A 17 -18.75 -6.57 6.82
N CYS A 18 -19.86 -6.79 7.52
CA CYS A 18 -21.12 -7.24 6.94
C CYS A 18 -22.10 -6.06 6.94
N GLY A 19 -22.92 -5.93 5.90
CA GLY A 19 -23.89 -4.84 5.75
C GLY A 19 -23.72 -4.08 4.45
N SER A 20 -24.06 -2.79 4.46
CA SER A 20 -24.00 -1.91 3.28
C SER A 20 -22.99 -0.80 3.49
N TRP A 21 -22.16 -0.53 2.49
CA TRP A 21 -21.19 0.56 2.49
C TRP A 21 -20.82 0.94 1.06
N VAL A 22 -20.08 2.03 0.93
CA VAL A 22 -19.51 2.49 -0.34
C VAL A 22 -18.00 2.26 -0.30
N GLY A 23 -17.44 1.74 -1.39
CA GLY A 23 -16.01 1.50 -1.50
C GLY A 23 -15.55 1.35 -2.94
N VAL A 24 -14.23 1.42 -3.13
CA VAL A 24 -13.58 1.22 -4.42
C VAL A 24 -12.86 -0.13 -4.39
N TYR A 25 -13.17 -0.98 -5.36
CA TYR A 25 -12.72 -2.36 -5.40
C TYR A 25 -12.17 -2.73 -6.76
N TYR A 26 -11.27 -3.72 -6.75
CA TYR A 26 -10.82 -4.36 -7.98
C TYR A 26 -11.95 -5.23 -8.55
N SER A 27 -12.15 -5.18 -9.88
CA SER A 27 -13.29 -5.83 -10.53
C SER A 27 -13.39 -7.33 -10.25
N GLU A 28 -12.27 -8.05 -10.28
CA GLU A 28 -12.24 -9.50 -9.99
C GLU A 28 -12.62 -9.83 -8.55
N GLU A 29 -12.31 -8.93 -7.61
CA GLU A 29 -12.68 -9.08 -6.20
C GLU A 29 -14.20 -8.90 -6.01
N LEU A 30 -14.80 -7.98 -6.78
CA LEU A 30 -16.27 -7.83 -6.85
C LEU A 30 -16.94 -9.05 -7.48
N LEU A 31 -16.36 -9.63 -8.55
CA LEU A 31 -16.87 -10.86 -9.16
C LEU A 31 -16.82 -12.04 -8.18
N LEU A 32 -15.75 -12.16 -7.39
CA LEU A 32 -15.67 -13.16 -6.33
C LEU A 32 -16.74 -12.92 -5.26
N ALA A 33 -16.88 -11.68 -4.79
CA ALA A 33 -17.90 -11.33 -3.81
C ALA A 33 -19.32 -11.61 -4.33
N HIS A 34 -19.60 -11.36 -5.61
CA HIS A 34 -20.89 -11.68 -6.23
C HIS A 34 -21.26 -13.16 -6.09
N LYS A 35 -20.29 -14.06 -6.34
CA LYS A 35 -20.48 -15.52 -6.19
C LYS A 35 -20.90 -15.93 -4.77
N TYR A 36 -20.59 -15.08 -3.80
CA TYR A 36 -20.93 -15.29 -2.40
C TYR A 36 -22.13 -14.45 -1.91
N GLY A 37 -22.93 -13.93 -2.84
CA GLY A 37 -24.21 -13.29 -2.54
C GLY A 37 -24.13 -11.79 -2.27
N TYR A 38 -23.01 -11.13 -2.60
CA TYR A 38 -22.94 -9.69 -2.55
C TYR A 38 -23.70 -9.08 -3.73
N GLU A 39 -24.44 -8.02 -3.43
CA GLU A 39 -25.11 -7.16 -4.40
C GLU A 39 -24.41 -5.82 -4.48
N PHE A 40 -24.32 -5.26 -5.69
CA PHE A 40 -23.60 -4.01 -5.93
C PHE A 40 -24.44 -3.05 -6.77
N LEU A 41 -24.32 -1.76 -6.47
CA LEU A 41 -24.78 -0.67 -7.33
C LEU A 41 -23.54 0.05 -7.87
N PRO A 42 -23.16 -0.12 -9.15
CA PRO A 42 -22.02 0.58 -9.72
C PRO A 42 -22.25 2.10 -9.72
N ILE A 43 -21.32 2.86 -9.13
CA ILE A 43 -21.37 4.33 -9.09
C ILE A 43 -20.41 4.91 -10.14
N LEU A 44 -19.18 4.39 -10.19
CA LEU A 44 -18.12 4.82 -11.10
C LEU A 44 -17.14 3.66 -11.32
N GLY A 45 -16.54 3.60 -12.51
CA GLY A 45 -15.50 2.63 -12.84
C GLY A 45 -14.31 3.29 -13.54
N LEU A 46 -13.12 2.75 -13.30
CA LEU A 46 -11.90 3.04 -14.06
C LEU A 46 -11.50 1.78 -14.82
N VAL A 47 -11.26 1.92 -16.13
CA VAL A 47 -10.87 0.82 -17.02
C VAL A 47 -9.41 1.01 -17.42
N TYR A 48 -8.66 -0.08 -17.40
CA TYR A 48 -7.24 -0.11 -17.72
C TYR A 48 -6.98 -1.07 -18.87
N ASP A 49 -6.04 -0.72 -19.75
CA ASP A 49 -5.54 -1.63 -20.76
C ASP A 49 -4.74 -2.75 -20.10
N CYS A 50 -4.95 -3.98 -20.59
CA CYS A 50 -4.17 -5.12 -20.15
C CYS A 50 -2.78 -5.07 -20.80
N SER A 51 -1.75 -5.34 -20.02
CA SER A 51 -0.37 -5.48 -20.50
C SER A 51 0.10 -6.90 -20.29
N GLU A 52 0.80 -7.46 -21.28
CA GLU A 52 1.45 -8.77 -21.19
C GLU A 52 2.49 -8.75 -20.07
N ALA A 53 2.18 -9.43 -18.96
CA ALA A 53 3.09 -9.94 -17.93
C ALA A 53 4.38 -9.13 -17.67
N PHE A 54 4.34 -7.80 -17.72
CA PHE A 54 5.56 -6.97 -17.77
C PHE A 54 6.39 -7.04 -16.48
N LEU A 55 5.76 -7.48 -15.38
CA LEU A 55 6.42 -7.75 -14.10
C LEU A 55 7.02 -9.16 -14.00
N GLU A 56 6.66 -10.08 -14.89
CA GLU A 56 7.10 -11.49 -14.83
C GLU A 56 8.62 -11.63 -14.88
N PRO A 57 9.36 -10.97 -15.78
CA PRO A 57 10.82 -11.07 -15.80
C PRO A 57 11.46 -10.61 -14.49
N TYR A 58 10.91 -9.55 -13.88
CA TYR A 58 11.35 -9.05 -12.58
C TYR A 58 11.10 -10.10 -11.50
N VAL A 59 9.85 -10.57 -11.36
CA VAL A 59 9.47 -11.53 -10.33
C VAL A 59 10.24 -12.84 -10.48
N LYS A 60 10.46 -13.32 -11.72
CA LYS A 60 11.24 -14.53 -12.01
C LYS A 60 12.67 -14.40 -11.51
N ARG A 61 13.38 -13.33 -11.88
CA ARG A 61 14.76 -13.07 -11.45
C ARG A 61 14.91 -13.08 -9.92
N PHE A 62 14.03 -12.39 -9.21
CA PHE A 62 14.11 -12.31 -7.74
C PHE A 62 13.63 -13.58 -7.05
N SER A 63 12.77 -14.38 -7.70
CA SER A 63 12.35 -15.70 -7.21
C SER A 63 13.46 -16.73 -7.33
N GLU A 64 14.20 -16.72 -8.44
CA GLU A 64 15.41 -17.53 -8.63
C GLU A 64 16.46 -17.19 -7.55
N MET A 65 16.70 -15.90 -7.30
CA MET A 65 17.58 -15.47 -6.21
C MET A 65 17.06 -15.91 -4.84
N LYS A 66 15.74 -15.85 -4.61
CA LYS A 66 15.13 -16.30 -3.36
C LYS A 66 15.37 -17.79 -3.11
N ALA A 67 15.39 -18.60 -4.17
CA ALA A 67 15.58 -20.05 -4.12
C ALA A 67 17.03 -20.44 -3.74
N MET A 68 18.02 -19.58 -4.00
CA MET A 68 19.43 -19.85 -3.65
C MET A 68 19.69 -19.95 -2.13
N GLY A 69 18.80 -19.43 -1.28
CA GLY A 69 18.92 -19.54 0.18
C GLY A 69 19.80 -18.45 0.81
N GLY A 70 20.01 -18.54 2.13
CA GLY A 70 20.83 -17.59 2.90
C GLY A 70 20.44 -16.12 2.71
N VAL A 71 21.44 -15.27 2.50
CA VAL A 71 21.26 -13.82 2.26
C VAL A 71 20.47 -13.56 0.96
N TYR A 72 20.65 -14.38 -0.07
CA TYR A 72 19.92 -14.25 -1.33
C TYR A 72 18.42 -14.46 -1.16
N ARG A 73 18.00 -15.35 -0.26
CA ARG A 73 16.59 -15.50 0.12
C ARG A 73 16.01 -14.18 0.64
N PHE A 74 16.74 -13.52 1.52
CA PHE A 74 16.32 -12.24 2.09
C PHE A 74 16.25 -11.16 1.01
N ILE A 75 17.30 -11.00 0.21
CA ILE A 75 17.35 -10.01 -0.87
C ILE A 75 16.23 -10.24 -1.89
N GLY A 76 16.05 -11.48 -2.37
CA GLY A 76 15.00 -11.84 -3.32
C GLY A 76 13.60 -11.51 -2.80
N LYS A 77 13.32 -11.89 -1.54
CA LYS A 77 12.04 -11.55 -0.89
C LYS A 77 11.85 -10.04 -0.75
N LEU A 78 12.90 -9.32 -0.37
CA LEU A 78 12.86 -7.87 -0.18
C LEU A 78 12.49 -7.15 -1.48
N PHE A 79 13.11 -7.51 -2.61
CA PHE A 79 12.83 -6.87 -3.89
C PHE A 79 11.41 -7.15 -4.39
N ILE A 80 10.94 -8.41 -4.30
CA ILE A 80 9.56 -8.76 -4.67
C ILE A 80 8.56 -7.97 -3.81
N ASN A 81 8.76 -7.92 -2.50
CA ASN A 81 7.86 -7.21 -1.60
C ASN A 81 7.94 -5.68 -1.75
N SER A 82 9.13 -5.14 -2.02
CA SER A 82 9.32 -3.70 -2.20
C SER A 82 8.70 -3.19 -3.49
N LEU A 83 8.62 -4.04 -4.53
CA LEU A 83 8.06 -3.66 -5.82
C LEU A 83 6.59 -3.23 -5.72
N TYR A 84 5.72 -4.06 -5.13
CA TYR A 84 4.31 -3.70 -4.98
C TYR A 84 4.14 -2.50 -4.03
N GLY A 85 4.97 -2.41 -2.98
CA GLY A 85 5.01 -1.27 -2.08
C GLY A 85 5.35 0.03 -2.80
N LYS A 86 6.25 -0.01 -3.80
CA LYS A 86 6.59 1.15 -4.62
C LYS A 86 5.40 1.64 -5.46
N PHE A 87 4.57 0.73 -5.97
CA PHE A 87 3.34 1.09 -6.69
C PHE A 87 2.27 1.72 -5.77
N GLY A 88 2.20 1.30 -4.52
CA GLY A 88 1.25 1.80 -3.52
C GLY A 88 1.74 3.00 -2.70
N LEU A 89 2.90 3.56 -3.04
CA LEU A 89 3.50 4.63 -2.24
C LEU A 89 2.62 5.89 -2.28
N LYS A 90 2.15 6.34 -1.11
CA LYS A 90 1.48 7.64 -0.98
C LYS A 90 2.50 8.72 -1.32
N ARG A 91 2.11 9.65 -2.18
CA ARG A 91 2.90 10.85 -2.43
C ARG A 91 2.93 11.67 -1.14
N ASP A 92 4.10 11.76 -0.55
CA ASP A 92 4.39 12.71 0.51
C ASP A 92 5.23 13.82 -0.13
N ASP A 93 4.67 15.02 -0.20
CA ASP A 93 5.34 16.18 -0.73
C ASP A 93 6.17 16.90 0.34
N ARG A 94 6.20 16.42 1.58
CA ARG A 94 6.95 17.05 2.66
C ARG A 94 8.44 16.76 2.54
N LEU A 95 9.24 17.79 2.78
CA LEU A 95 10.69 17.69 2.90
C LEU A 95 11.10 18.00 4.33
N THR A 96 11.92 17.14 4.92
CA THR A 96 12.59 17.41 6.19
C THR A 96 14.06 17.70 5.95
N ILE A 97 14.54 18.85 6.43
CA ILE A 97 15.95 19.25 6.33
C ILE A 97 16.49 19.66 7.69
N LEU A 98 17.79 19.51 7.85
CA LEU A 98 18.55 20.09 8.96
C LEU A 98 19.06 21.47 8.56
N ILE A 99 18.70 22.52 9.31
CA ILE A 99 19.17 23.89 9.05
C ILE A 99 19.69 24.53 10.33
N PRO A 100 20.64 25.48 10.25
CA PRO A 100 20.96 26.36 11.37
C PRO A 100 19.73 27.16 11.82
N SER A 101 19.53 27.35 13.12
CA SER A 101 18.33 28.00 13.68
C SER A 101 18.11 29.42 13.13
N HIS A 102 19.18 30.16 12.83
CA HIS A 102 19.07 31.51 12.25
C HIS A 102 18.46 31.55 10.83
N LYS A 103 18.36 30.41 10.13
CA LYS A 103 17.72 30.32 8.81
C LYS A 103 16.23 29.99 8.87
N GLU A 104 15.66 29.76 10.05
CA GLU A 104 14.25 29.40 10.21
C GLU A 104 13.31 30.38 9.48
N GLN A 105 13.50 31.68 9.72
CA GLN A 105 12.67 32.73 9.11
C GLN A 105 12.73 32.71 7.58
N TYR A 106 13.87 32.33 6.99
CA TYR A 106 14.02 32.22 5.53
C TYR A 106 13.03 31.21 4.96
N TYR A 107 12.83 30.06 5.63
CA TYR A 107 11.94 29.01 5.18
C TYR A 107 10.48 29.31 5.53
N SER A 108 10.20 29.80 6.74
CA SER A 108 8.83 30.16 7.17
C SER A 108 8.18 31.23 6.28
N ASN A 109 8.99 32.15 5.76
CA ASN A 109 8.54 33.20 4.82
C ASN A 109 8.37 32.72 3.36
N ARG A 110 8.63 31.44 3.05
CA ARG A 110 8.62 30.93 1.66
C ARG A 110 7.75 29.69 1.48
N PHE A 111 7.71 28.85 2.50
CA PHE A 111 7.13 27.51 2.44
C PHE A 111 6.13 27.29 3.58
N ASP A 112 5.21 26.34 3.40
CA ASP A 112 4.33 25.87 4.47
C ASP A 112 5.07 24.91 5.39
N ILE A 113 5.25 25.32 6.64
CA ILE A 113 5.91 24.54 7.67
C ILE A 113 4.89 23.61 8.33
N TYR A 114 5.23 22.34 8.44
CA TYR A 114 4.41 21.30 9.08
C TYR A 114 4.93 20.90 10.45
N ASP A 115 6.25 20.86 10.61
CA ASP A 115 6.87 20.44 11.86
C ASP A 115 8.22 21.13 12.09
N ARG A 116 8.57 21.29 13.36
CA ARG A 116 9.81 21.95 13.83
C ARG A 116 10.30 21.21 15.07
N VAL A 117 11.52 20.70 15.00
CA VAL A 117 12.22 20.09 16.15
C VAL A 117 13.53 20.84 16.39
N ASP A 118 13.66 21.45 17.57
CA ASP A 118 14.91 22.06 18.01
C ASP A 118 15.88 20.98 18.50
N LEU A 119 17.14 21.04 18.07
CA LEU A 119 18.16 20.09 18.50
C LEU A 119 19.05 20.64 19.62
N GLU A 120 18.76 21.84 20.14
CA GLU A 120 19.47 22.49 21.26
C GLU A 120 20.97 22.73 21.02
N ASN A 121 21.43 22.60 19.77
CA ASN A 121 22.83 22.76 19.36
C ASN A 121 23.01 23.83 18.26
N GLY A 122 22.02 24.71 18.10
CA GLY A 122 22.00 25.75 17.07
C GLY A 122 21.49 25.27 15.70
N TYR A 123 20.94 24.04 15.64
CA TYR A 123 20.27 23.50 14.46
C TYR A 123 18.82 23.10 14.78
N ILE A 124 18.00 23.12 13.74
CA ILE A 124 16.62 22.66 13.77
C ILE A 124 16.36 21.67 12.63
N LEU A 125 15.53 20.67 12.90
CA LEU A 125 14.88 19.88 11.86
C LEU A 125 13.58 20.57 11.48
N LEU A 126 13.46 20.93 10.21
CA LEU A 126 12.29 21.63 9.68
C LEU A 126 11.63 20.77 8.61
N THR A 127 10.35 20.46 8.81
CA THR A 127 9.51 19.77 7.82
C THR A 127 8.57 20.75 7.14
N PHE A 128 8.60 20.83 5.82
CA PHE A 128 7.84 21.82 5.05
C PHE A 128 7.41 21.30 3.67
N SER A 129 6.43 21.94 3.03
CA SER A 129 6.13 21.72 1.61
C SER A 129 7.13 22.50 0.75
N PRO A 130 7.94 21.83 -0.10
CA PRO A 130 8.90 22.49 -0.97
C PRO A 130 8.24 23.24 -2.12
N LYS A 131 6.91 23.15 -2.26
CA LYS A 131 6.12 23.97 -3.17
C LYS A 131 6.09 25.42 -2.65
N PRO A 132 6.64 26.40 -3.38
CA PRO A 132 6.61 27.79 -2.93
C PRO A 132 5.18 28.32 -2.86
N VAL A 133 4.86 29.10 -1.83
CA VAL A 133 3.52 29.67 -1.60
C VAL A 133 3.52 31.13 -2.04
N LEU A 134 2.83 31.43 -3.15
CA LEU A 134 2.86 32.76 -3.77
C LEU A 134 2.55 33.91 -2.80
N GLU A 135 1.56 33.73 -1.91
CA GLU A 135 1.16 34.75 -0.94
C GLU A 135 2.30 35.16 0.01
N LYS A 136 3.18 34.23 0.37
CA LYS A 136 4.32 34.50 1.27
C LYS A 136 5.41 35.36 0.61
N TYR A 137 5.41 35.46 -0.72
CA TYR A 137 6.35 36.31 -1.47
C TYR A 137 5.77 37.70 -1.78
N LYS A 138 4.43 37.85 -1.77
CA LYS A 138 3.75 39.13 -2.04
C LYS A 138 3.97 40.14 -0.91
N SER A 139 4.03 39.68 0.34
CA SER A 139 4.31 40.50 1.52
C SER A 139 5.75 41.06 1.58
N GLY A 140 6.67 40.58 0.72
CA GLY A 140 8.07 41.01 0.68
C GLY A 140 8.55 41.62 -0.65
N GLY A 141 7.70 41.71 -1.68
CA GLY A 141 8.05 42.37 -2.95
C GLY A 141 8.98 41.60 -3.90
N ILE A 142 9.19 40.29 -3.74
CA ILE A 142 10.23 39.54 -4.48
C ILE A 142 9.64 38.43 -5.37
N PHE A 143 8.90 38.83 -6.40
CA PHE A 143 8.29 37.91 -7.38
C PHE A 143 9.33 37.14 -8.23
N SER A 144 10.53 37.71 -8.42
CA SER A 144 11.64 37.07 -9.13
C SER A 144 12.18 35.84 -8.39
N THR A 145 12.22 35.88 -7.05
CA THR A 145 12.61 34.74 -6.21
C THR A 145 11.57 33.63 -6.25
N TYR A 146 10.27 33.97 -6.21
CA TYR A 146 9.20 32.97 -6.38
C TYR A 146 9.33 32.19 -7.70
N LYS A 147 9.61 32.88 -8.81
CA LYS A 147 9.83 32.21 -10.11
C LYS A 147 11.01 31.25 -10.08
N LYS A 148 12.12 31.66 -9.47
CA LYS A 148 13.32 30.82 -9.33
C LYS A 148 13.03 29.58 -8.48
N ASP A 149 12.44 29.77 -7.30
CA ASP A 149 12.11 28.68 -6.38
C ASP A 149 11.07 27.72 -7.00
N SER A 150 10.10 28.25 -7.75
CA SER A 150 9.10 27.45 -8.47
C SER A 150 9.73 26.61 -9.58
N GLN A 151 10.71 27.17 -10.30
CA GLN A 151 11.44 26.45 -11.32
C GLN A 151 12.30 25.34 -10.70
N THR A 152 13.02 25.64 -9.62
CA THR A 152 13.80 24.65 -8.86
C THR A 152 12.92 23.54 -8.32
N TYR A 153 11.74 23.87 -7.77
CA TYR A 153 10.77 22.87 -7.33
C TYR A 153 10.39 21.91 -8.46
N ARG A 154 10.03 22.44 -9.64
CA ARG A 154 9.66 21.61 -10.80
C ARG A 154 10.79 20.71 -11.30
N THR A 155 12.03 21.18 -11.26
CA THR A 155 13.19 20.42 -11.77
C THR A 155 13.71 19.39 -10.76
N SER A 156 13.74 19.75 -9.48
CA SER A 156 14.34 18.94 -8.42
C SER A 156 13.34 17.95 -7.80
N PHE A 157 12.04 18.26 -7.85
CA PHE A 157 10.97 17.39 -7.37
C PHE A 157 10.21 16.78 -8.56
N LYS A 158 10.94 16.12 -9.48
CA LYS A 158 10.32 15.20 -10.44
C LYS A 158 9.69 14.07 -9.64
N PHE A 159 8.40 14.18 -9.39
CA PHE A 159 7.64 13.16 -8.70
C PHE A 159 7.74 11.86 -9.50
N THR A 160 8.17 10.77 -8.85
CA THR A 160 8.04 9.45 -9.45
C THR A 160 6.56 9.12 -9.50
N GLU A 161 6.02 8.92 -10.70
CA GLU A 161 4.63 8.47 -10.85
C GLU A 161 4.50 7.04 -10.29
N SER A 162 3.67 6.88 -9.27
CA SER A 162 3.25 5.58 -8.76
C SER A 162 1.92 5.21 -9.39
N ASN A 163 1.79 3.97 -9.86
CA ASN A 163 0.52 3.45 -10.36
C ASN A 163 -0.16 2.64 -9.25
N VAL A 164 -1.01 3.31 -8.48
CA VAL A 164 -1.72 2.72 -7.33
C VAL A 164 -2.67 1.60 -7.75
N ALA A 165 -3.17 1.62 -9.00
CA ALA A 165 -4.05 0.57 -9.50
C ALA A 165 -3.34 -0.80 -9.57
N ILE A 166 -2.05 -0.83 -9.91
CA ILE A 166 -1.24 -2.06 -9.89
C ILE A 166 -1.14 -2.61 -8.46
N ALA A 167 -0.86 -1.76 -7.47
CA ALA A 167 -0.79 -2.18 -6.07
C ALA A 167 -2.14 -2.68 -5.56
N ALA A 168 -3.24 -2.02 -5.94
CA ALA A 168 -4.60 -2.42 -5.60
C ALA A 168 -4.93 -3.81 -6.18
N ALA A 169 -4.61 -4.05 -7.46
CA ALA A 169 -4.82 -5.34 -8.11
C ALA A 169 -4.00 -6.47 -7.46
N ILE A 170 -2.70 -6.25 -7.21
CA ILE A 170 -1.84 -7.25 -6.54
C ILE A 170 -2.40 -7.61 -5.15
N THR A 171 -2.81 -6.61 -4.38
CA THR A 171 -3.33 -6.83 -3.02
C THR A 171 -4.69 -7.54 -3.05
N ALA A 172 -5.57 -7.17 -3.99
CA ALA A 172 -6.87 -7.81 -4.19
C ALA A 172 -6.70 -9.29 -4.57
N LEU A 173 -5.84 -9.59 -5.55
CA LEU A 173 -5.55 -10.98 -5.95
C LEU A 173 -4.99 -11.80 -4.78
N GLY A 174 -4.11 -11.22 -3.96
CA GLY A 174 -3.61 -11.86 -2.74
C GLY A 174 -4.73 -12.20 -1.75
N ARG A 175 -5.67 -11.28 -1.51
CA ARG A 175 -6.84 -11.51 -0.65
C ARG A 175 -7.81 -12.54 -1.22
N MET A 176 -8.09 -12.48 -2.51
CA MET A 176 -8.94 -13.46 -3.19
C MET A 176 -8.38 -14.87 -3.02
N ARG A 177 -7.06 -15.04 -3.24
CA ARG A 177 -6.40 -16.33 -3.05
C ARG A 177 -6.50 -16.82 -1.60
N LEU A 178 -6.26 -15.92 -0.65
CA LEU A 178 -6.35 -16.21 0.77
C LEU A 178 -7.78 -16.61 1.19
N HIS A 179 -8.79 -15.94 0.63
CA HIS A 179 -10.20 -16.28 0.83
C HIS A 179 -10.51 -17.69 0.33
N GLU A 180 -10.08 -18.03 -0.89
CA GLU A 180 -10.24 -19.38 -1.45
C GLU A 180 -9.60 -20.46 -0.57
N ASP A 181 -8.37 -20.23 -0.10
CA ASP A 181 -7.65 -21.16 0.76
C ASP A 181 -8.38 -21.33 2.12
N MET A 182 -8.90 -20.24 2.71
CA MET A 182 -9.70 -20.29 3.95
C MET A 182 -11.01 -21.07 3.77
N MET A 183 -11.72 -20.82 2.67
CA MET A 183 -12.95 -21.53 2.32
C MET A 183 -12.69 -23.03 2.11
N SER A 184 -11.58 -23.38 1.47
CA SER A 184 -11.14 -24.78 1.30
C SER A 184 -10.91 -25.46 2.65
N VAL A 185 -10.24 -24.81 3.60
CA VAL A 185 -10.04 -25.35 4.95
C VAL A 185 -11.37 -25.58 5.67
N GLN A 186 -12.30 -24.62 5.61
CA GLN A 186 -13.63 -24.78 6.23
C GLN A 186 -14.41 -25.95 5.61
N LYS A 187 -14.37 -26.08 4.28
CA LYS A 187 -15.00 -27.20 3.56
C LYS A 187 -14.48 -28.56 4.01
N ASN A 188 -13.20 -28.63 4.40
CA ASN A 188 -12.56 -29.85 4.92
C ASN A 188 -12.73 -30.02 6.45
N GLY A 189 -13.61 -29.25 7.09
CA GLY A 189 -13.90 -29.35 8.53
C GLY A 189 -12.90 -28.64 9.44
N GLY A 190 -11.96 -27.87 8.87
CA GLY A 190 -11.06 -27.03 9.64
C GLY A 190 -11.75 -25.76 10.15
N LYS A 191 -11.25 -25.22 11.27
CA LYS A 191 -11.69 -23.92 11.79
C LYS A 191 -10.56 -22.89 11.62
N ILE A 192 -10.88 -21.79 10.95
CA ILE A 192 -9.98 -20.63 10.82
C ILE A 192 -10.04 -19.84 12.12
N ALA A 193 -8.89 -19.66 12.78
CA ALA A 193 -8.80 -18.90 14.02
C ALA A 193 -8.28 -17.48 13.77
N TYR A 194 -7.38 -17.31 12.80
CA TYR A 194 -6.73 -16.04 12.50
C TYR A 194 -6.16 -16.02 11.09
N CYS A 195 -6.06 -14.83 10.52
CA CYS A 195 -5.47 -14.57 9.21
C CYS A 195 -4.73 -13.23 9.21
N ASP A 196 -3.52 -13.20 8.66
CA ASP A 196 -2.70 -11.99 8.49
C ASP A 196 -1.96 -12.00 7.15
N SER A 197 -2.19 -10.96 6.35
CA SER A 197 -1.50 -10.60 5.12
C SER A 197 -1.49 -11.67 4.02
N LEU A 198 -0.77 -12.78 4.22
CA LEU A 198 -0.66 -13.94 3.33
C LEU A 198 -0.54 -15.28 4.11
N GLY A 199 -0.74 -15.26 5.43
CA GLY A 199 -0.71 -16.42 6.31
C GLY A 199 -2.02 -16.56 7.06
N TYR A 200 -2.40 -17.80 7.36
CA TYR A 200 -3.57 -18.10 8.21
C TYR A 200 -3.20 -19.20 9.20
N PHE A 201 -3.67 -19.05 10.43
CA PHE A 201 -3.54 -20.06 11.47
C PHE A 201 -4.88 -20.80 11.58
N PHE A 202 -4.84 -22.11 11.38
CA PHE A 202 -5.99 -22.97 11.63
C PHE A 202 -5.75 -23.84 12.86
N LYS A 203 -6.80 -24.03 13.66
CA LYS A 203 -6.79 -25.01 14.74
C LYS A 203 -7.16 -26.36 14.12
N LYS A 204 -6.20 -27.29 14.07
CA LYS A 204 -6.46 -28.67 13.63
C LYS A 204 -7.38 -29.33 14.66
N LEU A 205 -8.68 -29.41 14.38
CA LEU A 205 -9.49 -30.47 14.98
C LEU A 205 -9.04 -31.75 14.28
N ALA A 206 -8.50 -32.71 15.03
CA ALA A 206 -8.12 -34.00 14.50
C ALA A 206 -9.34 -34.70 13.89
N LEU A 207 -9.50 -34.59 12.57
CA LEU A 207 -10.33 -35.49 11.78
C LEU A 207 -9.41 -36.39 10.95
N PHE A 208 -8.60 -37.19 11.65
CA PHE A 208 -8.31 -38.52 11.11
C PHE A 208 -9.60 -39.33 11.30
N LYS A 209 -10.48 -39.32 10.30
CA LYS A 209 -11.35 -40.48 10.11
C LYS A 209 -10.42 -41.62 9.73
N ASN A 210 -9.97 -42.37 10.72
CA ASN A 210 -9.41 -43.71 10.52
C ASN A 210 -10.47 -44.50 9.77
N GLY A 211 -10.28 -44.64 8.45
CA GLY A 211 -10.97 -45.64 7.66
C GLY A 211 -10.49 -47.01 8.11
N HIS A 212 -11.12 -47.55 9.15
CA HIS A 212 -11.17 -48.99 9.36
C HIS A 212 -11.82 -49.59 8.11
N ASN A 213 -10.99 -50.13 7.22
CA ASN A 213 -11.39 -51.20 6.32
C ASN A 213 -10.50 -52.40 6.65
N SER A 214 -10.80 -53.04 7.79
CA SER A 214 -10.54 -54.46 7.96
C SER A 214 -11.67 -55.20 7.26
N LYS A 215 -11.38 -55.73 6.07
CA LYS A 215 -12.11 -56.87 5.52
C LYS A 215 -11.07 -57.98 5.29
N ASN A 216 -11.01 -58.88 6.26
CA ASN A 216 -10.89 -60.31 5.97
C ASN A 216 -12.31 -60.84 5.84
#